data_AF-A0A6A3HLW8-F1
#
_entry.id   AF-A0A6A3HLW8-F1
#
_cell.length_a   1.000
_cell.length_b   1.000
_cell.length_c   1.000
_cell.angle_alpha   90.00
_cell.angle_beta   90.00
_cell.angle_gamma   90.00
#
_symmetry.space_group_name_H-M   'P 1'
#
loop_
_entity.id
_entity.type
_entity.pdbx_description
1 polymer ?
#
loop_
_entity_poly.entity_id
_entity_poly.type
_entity_poly.pdbx_seq_one_letter_code
_entity_poly.pdbx_strand_id
1 'polypeptide(L)'
;MVAAPAAGATEPPTAVLTASDHQFYRLAELVVSVARAPPARVDPVLDRRLEHTTTLEEVATAAVAPRRLPVAESEEMMSLRQGVDRLQALA
;
A
#
# COMPACT_ATOMS: atom_id res chain seq x y z
N MET A 1 -70.35 4.42 -15.59
CA MET A 1 -69.56 3.28 -15.08
C MET A 1 -68.11 3.52 -15.47
N VAL A 2 -67.22 3.35 -14.50
CA VAL A 2 -65.90 3.97 -14.35
C VAL A 2 -64.91 3.63 -15.47
N ALA A 3 -64.22 4.65 -15.99
CA ALA A 3 -63.05 4.49 -16.85
C ALA A 3 -61.87 3.98 -16.01
N ALA A 4 -61.26 2.88 -16.44
CA ALA A 4 -60.08 2.29 -15.80
C ALA A 4 -58.88 3.24 -15.93
N PRO A 5 -58.05 3.43 -14.88
CA PRO A 5 -56.80 4.14 -15.03
C PRO A 5 -55.79 3.22 -15.71
N ALA A 6 -55.28 3.68 -16.86
CA ALA A 6 -54.19 3.04 -17.56
C ALA A 6 -52.97 2.92 -16.65
N ALA A 7 -52.36 1.74 -16.67
CA ALA A 7 -51.14 1.40 -15.97
C ALA A 7 -50.12 2.53 -16.11
N GLY A 8 -49.79 3.18 -15.00
CA GLY A 8 -48.63 4.06 -14.92
C GLY A 8 -47.40 3.22 -15.24
N ALA A 9 -46.80 3.47 -16.40
CA ALA A 9 -45.46 3.01 -16.69
C ALA A 9 -44.56 3.67 -15.66
N THR A 10 -44.19 2.94 -14.61
CA THR A 10 -43.10 3.31 -13.73
C THR A 10 -41.82 3.16 -14.56
N GLU A 11 -41.51 4.20 -15.36
CA GLU A 11 -40.16 4.30 -15.91
C GLU A 11 -39.22 4.30 -14.71
N PRO A 12 -38.24 3.38 -14.66
CA PRO A 12 -37.24 3.42 -13.60
C PRO A 12 -36.60 4.81 -13.67
N PRO A 13 -36.46 5.53 -12.54
CA PRO A 13 -35.81 6.83 -12.56
C PRO A 13 -34.44 6.59 -13.18
N THR A 14 -34.24 7.15 -14.36
CA THR A 14 -32.93 7.21 -14.99
C THR A 14 -32.14 8.10 -14.07
N ALA A 15 -31.49 7.51 -13.06
CA ALA A 15 -30.76 8.24 -12.05
C ALA A 15 -29.68 9.00 -12.80
N VAL A 16 -29.88 10.32 -12.92
CA VAL A 16 -28.91 11.21 -13.53
C VAL A 16 -27.73 11.20 -12.58
N LEU A 17 -26.75 10.35 -12.88
CA LEU A 17 -25.54 10.22 -12.10
C LEU A 17 -24.88 11.60 -12.06
N THR A 18 -24.75 12.12 -10.85
CA THR A 18 -24.06 13.37 -10.62
C THR A 18 -22.57 13.20 -10.92
N ALA A 19 -21.86 14.30 -11.12
CA ALA A 19 -20.40 14.26 -11.27
C ALA A 19 -19.73 13.55 -10.08
N SER A 20 -20.30 13.69 -8.88
CA SER A 20 -19.86 13.00 -7.66
C SER A 20 -20.06 11.50 -7.74
N ASP A 21 -21.21 11.02 -8.23
CA ASP A 21 -21.47 9.57 -8.37
C ASP A 21 -20.43 8.93 -9.29
N HIS A 22 -20.11 9.58 -10.40
CA HIS A 22 -19.07 9.10 -11.31
C HIS A 22 -17.67 9.09 -10.67
N GLN A 23 -17.35 10.05 -9.79
CA GLN A 23 -16.11 10.03 -9.00
C GLN A 23 -16.10 8.86 -8.01
N PHE A 24 -17.21 8.58 -7.33
CA PHE A 24 -17.33 7.44 -6.43
C PHE A 24 -17.21 6.11 -7.17
N TYR A 25 -17.80 5.98 -8.36
CA TYR A 25 -17.64 4.79 -9.20
C TYR A 25 -16.19 4.58 -9.61
N ARG A 26 -15.49 5.63 -10.03
CA ARG A 26 -14.04 5.54 -10.33
C ARG A 26 -13.23 5.15 -9.10
N LEU A 27 -13.56 5.69 -7.93
CA LEU A 27 -12.89 5.32 -6.68
C LEU A 27 -13.16 3.85 -6.34
N ALA A 28 -14.39 3.38 -6.48
CA ALA A 28 -14.76 1.99 -6.24
C ALA A 28 -14.03 1.04 -7.20
N GLU A 29 -13.95 1.39 -8.48
CA GLU A 29 -13.21 0.61 -9.49
C GLU A 29 -11.71 0.53 -9.14
N LEU A 30 -11.12 1.64 -8.71
CA LEU A 30 -9.73 1.68 -8.26
C LEU A 30 -9.53 0.77 -7.04
N VAL A 31 -10.38 0.87 -6.02
CA VAL A 31 -10.29 0.06 -4.80
C VAL A 31 -10.41 -1.43 -5.13
N VAL A 32 -11.37 -1.82 -5.97
CA VAL A 32 -11.56 -3.21 -6.41
C VAL A 32 -10.35 -3.71 -7.21
N SER A 33 -9.80 -2.88 -8.10
CA SER A 33 -8.63 -3.22 -8.90
C SER A 33 -7.40 -3.44 -8.02
N VAL A 34 -7.15 -2.55 -7.06
CA VAL A 34 -6.06 -2.68 -6.09
C VAL A 34 -6.25 -3.89 -5.18
N ALA A 35 -7.48 -4.18 -4.73
CA ALA A 35 -7.74 -5.35 -3.90
C ALA A 35 -7.52 -6.67 -4.66
N ARG A 36 -7.90 -6.72 -5.94
CA ARG A 36 -7.70 -7.90 -6.81
C ARG A 36 -6.24 -8.10 -7.22
N ALA A 37 -5.51 -7.02 -7.42
CA ALA A 37 -4.09 -7.05 -7.78
C ALA A 37 -3.34 -6.02 -6.92
N PRO A 38 -2.99 -6.37 -5.67
CA PRO A 38 -2.24 -5.49 -4.80
C PRO A 38 -0.93 -5.09 -5.47
N PRO A 39 -0.56 -3.80 -5.46
CA PRO A 39 0.72 -3.37 -6.02
C PRO A 39 1.86 -4.11 -5.31
N ALA A 40 2.87 -4.49 -6.09
CA ALA A 40 4.05 -5.16 -5.54
C ALA A 40 4.70 -4.27 -4.48
N ARG A 41 4.88 -4.83 -3.29
CA ARG A 41 5.56 -4.17 -2.17
C ARG A 41 7.05 -4.08 -2.51
N VAL A 42 7.53 -2.85 -2.69
CA VAL A 42 8.91 -2.57 -3.15
C VAL A 42 9.94 -2.79 -2.03
N ASP A 43 9.54 -2.57 -0.77
CA ASP A 43 10.41 -2.77 0.40
C ASP A 43 9.59 -3.32 1.59
N PRO A 44 9.64 -4.64 1.85
CA PRO A 44 8.93 -5.27 2.96
C PRO A 44 9.34 -4.74 4.34
N VAL A 45 10.58 -4.26 4.49
CA VAL A 45 11.08 -3.72 5.76
C VAL A 45 10.51 -2.33 6.00
N LEU A 46 10.47 -1.50 4.96
CA LEU A 46 9.80 -0.19 5.03
C LEU A 46 8.31 -0.36 5.28
N ASP A 47 7.65 -1.29 4.59
CA ASP A 47 6.22 -1.55 4.77
C ASP A 47 5.85 -1.92 6.20
N ARG A 48 6.64 -2.78 6.83
CA ARG A 48 6.41 -3.18 8.23
C ARG A 48 6.58 -2.00 9.19
N ARG A 49 7.49 -1.08 8.87
CA ARG A 49 7.71 0.14 9.66
C ARG A 49 6.58 1.14 9.49
N LEU A 50 5.92 1.15 8.33
CA LEU A 50 4.78 2.01 8.01
C LEU A 50 3.42 1.44 8.45
N GLU A 51 3.35 0.16 8.82
CA GLU A 51 2.10 -0.55 9.14
C GLU A 51 1.27 0.11 10.27
N HIS A 52 1.91 0.86 11.16
CA HIS A 52 1.27 1.51 12.30
C HIS A 52 1.47 3.03 12.35
N THR A 53 2.03 3.64 11.29
CA THR A 53 2.25 5.09 11.29
C THR A 53 0.94 5.82 11.03
N THR A 54 0.62 6.76 11.91
CA THR A 54 -0.61 7.57 11.86
C THR A 54 -0.31 9.04 11.61
N THR A 55 0.94 9.48 11.78
CA THR A 55 1.37 10.87 11.58
C THR A 55 2.45 11.00 10.50
N LEU A 56 2.55 12.21 9.92
CA LEU A 56 3.57 12.50 8.91
C LEU A 56 5.00 12.40 9.46
N GLU A 57 5.20 12.76 10.74
CA GLU A 57 6.50 12.66 11.42
C GLU A 57 6.94 11.21 11.62
N GLU A 58 6.00 10.33 11.98
CA GLU A 58 6.24 8.89 12.07
C GLU A 58 6.60 8.30 10.70
N VAL A 59 5.89 8.70 9.64
CA VAL A 59 6.21 8.29 8.26
C VAL A 59 7.61 8.77 7.87
N ALA A 60 7.96 10.03 8.14
CA ALA A 60 9.29 10.56 7.83
C ALA A 60 10.39 9.77 8.55
N THR A 61 10.19 9.49 9.83
CA THR A 61 11.12 8.68 10.65
C THR A 61 11.23 7.24 10.13
N ALA A 62 10.10 6.65 9.74
CA ALA A 62 10.02 5.32 9.14
C ALA A 62 10.61 5.25 7.72
N ALA A 63 10.68 6.37 6.98
CA ALA A 63 11.32 6.41 5.67
C ALA A 63 12.85 6.52 5.78
N VAL A 64 13.35 7.29 6.75
CA VAL A 64 14.78 7.61 6.86
C VAL A 64 15.58 6.66 7.76
N ALA A 65 14.95 5.89 8.66
CA ALA A 65 15.78 5.08 9.56
C ALA A 65 16.60 4.02 8.79
N PRO A 66 17.86 3.80 9.18
CA PRO A 66 18.79 2.95 8.46
C PRO A 66 18.27 1.53 8.30
N ARG A 67 18.49 0.95 7.11
CA ARG A 67 18.29 -0.48 6.89
C ARG A 67 19.30 -1.24 7.75
N ARG A 68 18.80 -2.08 8.67
CA ARG A 68 19.67 -3.03 9.38
C ARG A 68 19.94 -4.21 8.46
N LEU A 69 21.22 -4.55 8.30
CA LEU A 69 21.61 -5.77 7.60
C LEU A 69 21.08 -6.99 8.38
N PRO A 70 20.70 -8.07 7.69
CA PRO A 70 20.43 -9.37 8.31
C PRO A 70 21.60 -9.78 9.23
N VAL A 71 21.27 -10.46 10.34
CA VAL A 71 22.28 -10.88 11.33
C VAL A 71 23.39 -11.71 10.70
N ALA A 72 23.03 -12.66 9.82
CA ALA A 72 23.97 -13.50 9.10
C ALA A 72 24.98 -12.69 8.26
N GLU A 73 24.52 -11.70 7.49
CA GLU A 73 25.40 -10.81 6.71
C GLU A 73 26.32 -9.98 7.63
N SER A 74 25.82 -9.59 8.81
CA SER A 74 26.64 -8.85 9.78
C SER A 74 27.74 -9.72 10.40
N GLU A 75 27.46 -11.00 10.66
CA GLU A 75 28.42 -11.97 11.20
C GLU A 75 29.52 -12.28 10.18
N GLU A 76 29.16 -12.44 8.90
CA GLU A 76 30.12 -12.60 7.80
C GLU A 76 31.05 -11.39 7.69
N MET A 77 30.50 -10.17 7.75
CA MET A 77 31.30 -8.94 7.75
C MET A 77 32.22 -8.82 8.96
N MET A 78 31.76 -9.22 10.15
CA MET A 78 32.61 -9.25 11.34
C MET A 78 33.74 -10.26 11.18
N SER A 79 33.44 -11.46 10.68
CA SER A 79 34.43 -12.50 10.41
C SER A 79 35.48 -12.03 9.39
N LEU A 80 35.04 -11.35 8.32
CA LEU A 80 35.92 -10.77 7.32
C LEU A 80 36.85 -9.72 7.93
N ARG A 81 36.31 -8.79 8.72
CA ARG A 81 37.11 -7.77 9.44
C ARG A 81 38.17 -8.42 10.33
N GLN A 82 37.78 -9.40 11.14
CA GLN A 82 38.73 -10.16 11.96
C GLN A 82 39.79 -10.88 11.12
N GLY A 83 39.42 -11.41 9.95
CA GLY A 83 40.35 -11.99 8.99
C GLY A 83 41.37 -10.98 8.49
N VAL A 84 40.92 -9.79 8.10
CA VAL A 84 41.78 -8.68 7.66
C VAL A 84 42.70 -8.22 8.79
N ASP A 85 42.18 -8.01 9.99
CA ASP A 85 42.97 -7.60 11.15
C ASP A 85 44.09 -8.61 11.45
N ARG A 86 43.79 -9.91 11.37
CA ARG A 86 44.79 -10.98 11.51
C ARG A 86 45.85 -10.93 10.43
N LEU A 87 45.46 -10.70 9.17
CA LEU A 87 46.41 -10.60 8.06
C LEU A 87 47.30 -9.36 8.18
N GLN A 88 46.74 -8.23 8.60
CA GLN A 88 47.48 -7.00 8.83
C GLN A 88 48.48 -7.12 9.99
N ALA A 89 48.16 -7.91 11.02
CA ALA A 89 49.10 -8.18 12.11
C ALA A 89 50.31 -9.05 11.70
N LEU A 90 50.26 -9.68 10.53
CA LEU A 90 51.34 -10.51 9.97
C LEU A 90 52.14 -9.80 8.87
N ALA A 91 51.74 -8.59 8.47
CA ALA A 91 52.41 -7.76 7.47
C ALA A 91 53.35 -6.75 8.13
#